data_AF-A0A4W5K0F2-F1
#
_entry.id   AF-A0A4W5K0F2-F1
#
_cell.length_a   1.000
_cell.length_b   1.000
_cell.length_c   1.000
_cell.angle_alpha   90.00
_cell.angle_beta   90.00
_cell.angle_gamma   90.00
#
_symmetry.space_group_name_H-M   'P 1'
#
loop_
_entity.id
_entity.type
_entity.pdbx_description
1 polymer ?
#
loop_
_entity_poly.entity_id
_entity_poly.type
_entity_poly.pdbx_seq_one_letter_code
_entity_poly.pdbx_strand_id
1 'polypeptide(L)'
;MHFLTVFWKVLFACVPPTNYLNGWACFFISIIIIGMLTAVIGDLASHFGCTIGLKDSVTAVVFVALDTFASKVSAVQDTYADASIGNVTGSNAVNVFLGIGVAWSIAAIYWHMQGKQFVVEAGSLAFSVTLYTIFAFLGVSVLLYRRRAHIGGELGGPRGHRLATSAFFFSLWFLYILFSSMEAYCHIEGF
;
A
#
# COMPACT_ATOMS: atom_id res chain seq x y z
N MET A 1 -12.16 17.99 -15.69
CA MET A 1 -12.30 16.77 -14.87
C MET A 1 -13.29 15.76 -15.46
N HIS A 2 -14.52 16.15 -15.87
CA HIS A 2 -15.52 15.19 -16.36
C HIS A 2 -15.03 14.30 -17.52
N PHE A 3 -14.53 14.90 -18.61
CA PHE A 3 -14.07 14.17 -19.81
C PHE A 3 -13.00 13.09 -19.52
N LEU A 4 -11.96 13.43 -18.74
CA LEU A 4 -10.90 12.50 -18.33
C LEU A 4 -11.39 11.36 -17.43
N THR A 5 -12.50 11.57 -16.72
CA THR A 5 -13.10 10.56 -15.83
C THR A 5 -14.25 9.79 -16.47
N VAL A 6 -14.65 10.08 -17.72
CA VAL A 6 -15.81 9.43 -18.36
C VAL A 6 -15.63 7.92 -18.42
N PHE A 7 -14.45 7.46 -18.82
CA PHE A 7 -14.12 6.03 -18.85
C PHE A 7 -14.39 5.36 -17.49
N TRP A 8 -13.82 5.96 -16.43
CA TRP A 8 -14.01 5.48 -15.06
C TRP A 8 -15.46 5.56 -14.61
N LYS A 9 -16.18 6.63 -14.94
CA LYS A 9 -17.60 6.80 -14.58
C LYS A 9 -18.49 5.77 -15.26
N VAL A 10 -18.21 5.41 -16.51
CA VAL A 10 -18.97 4.37 -17.24
C VAL A 10 -18.67 3.00 -16.66
N LEU A 11 -17.40 2.68 -16.37
CA LEU A 11 -17.00 1.41 -15.76
C LEU A 11 -17.65 1.21 -14.38
N PHE A 12 -17.63 2.25 -13.54
CA PHE A 12 -18.24 2.20 -12.20
C PHE A 12 -19.76 2.46 -12.20
N ALA A 13 -20.37 2.84 -13.33
CA ALA A 13 -21.85 2.96 -13.44
C ALA A 13 -22.55 1.60 -13.35
N CYS A 14 -21.82 0.50 -13.54
CA CYS A 14 -22.33 -0.86 -13.33
C CYS A 14 -22.48 -1.22 -11.84
N VAL A 15 -21.95 -0.40 -10.91
CA VAL A 15 -22.15 -0.59 -9.47
C VAL A 15 -23.58 -0.15 -9.11
N PRO A 16 -24.39 -1.01 -8.48
CA PRO A 16 -25.76 -0.66 -8.15
C PRO A 16 -25.81 0.42 -7.05
N PRO A 17 -26.90 1.21 -6.99
CA PRO A 17 -27.06 2.25 -5.99
C PRO A 17 -27.08 1.67 -4.57
N THR A 18 -26.58 2.45 -3.60
CA THR A 18 -26.48 2.07 -2.18
C THR A 18 -27.83 1.77 -1.51
N ASN A 19 -28.93 2.22 -2.12
CA ASN A 19 -30.29 1.97 -1.62
C ASN A 19 -30.74 0.51 -1.85
N TYR A 20 -30.03 -0.26 -2.67
CA TYR A 20 -30.38 -1.65 -2.95
C TYR A 20 -29.78 -2.57 -1.88
N LEU A 21 -30.60 -3.48 -1.34
CA LEU A 21 -30.21 -4.47 -0.34
C LEU A 21 -29.40 -3.85 0.83
N ASN A 22 -29.81 -2.69 1.33
CA ASN A 22 -29.10 -1.97 2.40
C ASN A 22 -27.60 -1.74 2.12
N GLY A 23 -27.21 -1.58 0.86
CA GLY A 23 -25.84 -1.33 0.43
C GLY A 23 -25.02 -2.59 0.13
N TRP A 24 -25.50 -3.79 0.46
CA TRP A 24 -24.77 -5.04 0.21
C TRP A 24 -24.52 -5.30 -1.28
N ALA A 25 -25.48 -4.97 -2.15
CA ALA A 25 -25.31 -5.11 -3.58
C ALA A 25 -24.18 -4.22 -4.12
N CYS A 26 -24.13 -2.97 -3.64
CA CYS A 26 -23.08 -2.00 -4.00
C CYS A 26 -21.71 -2.50 -3.51
N PHE A 27 -21.64 -3.01 -2.28
CA PHE A 27 -20.42 -3.53 -1.67
C PHE A 27 -19.81 -4.69 -2.48
N PHE A 28 -20.55 -5.76 -2.77
CA PHE A 28 -19.98 -6.91 -3.47
C PHE A 28 -19.61 -6.60 -4.93
N ILE A 29 -20.46 -5.87 -5.64
CA ILE A 29 -20.21 -5.56 -7.05
C ILE A 29 -19.05 -4.57 -7.20
N SER A 30 -18.91 -3.59 -6.29
CA SER A 30 -17.74 -2.71 -6.30
C SER A 30 -16.44 -3.46 -6.05
N ILE A 31 -16.42 -4.42 -5.11
CA ILE A 31 -15.23 -5.27 -4.87
C ILE A 31 -14.84 -6.05 -6.13
N ILE A 32 -15.81 -6.64 -6.84
CA ILE A 32 -15.54 -7.41 -8.07
C ILE A 32 -14.93 -6.52 -9.15
N ILE A 33 -15.54 -5.34 -9.40
CA ILE A 33 -15.06 -4.41 -10.42
C ILE A 33 -13.67 -3.87 -10.07
N ILE A 34 -13.43 -3.50 -8.80
CA ILE A 34 -12.11 -3.07 -8.33
C ILE A 34 -11.08 -4.20 -8.48
N GLY A 35 -11.44 -5.43 -8.13
CA GLY A 35 -10.56 -6.60 -8.27
C GLY A 35 -10.17 -6.85 -9.73
N MET A 36 -11.14 -6.87 -10.65
CA MET A 36 -10.89 -7.04 -12.09
C MET A 36 -10.01 -5.92 -12.63
N LEU A 37 -10.32 -4.67 -12.28
CA LEU A 37 -9.53 -3.52 -12.72
C LEU A 37 -8.09 -3.59 -12.21
N THR A 38 -7.90 -3.96 -10.95
CA THR A 38 -6.58 -4.10 -10.33
C THR A 38 -5.76 -5.18 -11.03
N ALA A 39 -6.38 -6.30 -11.42
CA ALA A 39 -5.71 -7.35 -12.19
C ALA A 39 -5.22 -6.83 -13.55
N VAL A 40 -6.08 -6.12 -14.30
CA VAL A 40 -5.71 -5.55 -15.61
C VAL A 40 -4.58 -4.53 -15.49
N ILE A 41 -4.65 -3.64 -14.48
CA ILE A 41 -3.58 -2.65 -14.23
C ILE A 41 -2.28 -3.36 -13.83
N GLY A 42 -2.35 -4.42 -13.02
CA GLY A 42 -1.19 -5.21 -12.63
C GLY A 42 -0.48 -5.87 -13.82
N ASP A 43 -1.24 -6.45 -14.74
CA ASP A 43 -0.69 -7.07 -15.96
C ASP A 43 -0.03 -6.02 -16.88
N LEU A 44 -0.69 -4.86 -17.05
CA LEU A 44 -0.13 -3.76 -17.82
C LEU A 44 1.15 -3.20 -17.19
N ALA A 45 1.17 -3.04 -15.85
CA ALA A 45 2.34 -2.58 -15.13
C ALA A 45 3.51 -3.55 -15.25
N SER A 46 3.24 -4.86 -15.19
CA SER A 46 4.25 -5.91 -15.37
C SER A 46 4.84 -5.89 -16.79
N HIS A 47 3.99 -5.79 -17.82
CA HIS A 47 4.45 -5.65 -19.20
C HIS A 47 5.27 -4.38 -19.46
N PHE A 48 4.86 -3.26 -18.87
CA PHE A 48 5.59 -1.99 -18.95
C PHE A 48 6.95 -2.09 -18.24
N GLY A 49 6.98 -2.70 -17.05
CA GLY A 49 8.21 -2.99 -16.30
C GLY A 49 9.21 -3.82 -17.12
N CYS A 50 8.73 -4.90 -17.74
CA CYS A 50 9.53 -5.73 -18.65
C CYS A 50 10.07 -4.97 -19.86
N THR A 51 9.30 -4.03 -20.42
CA THR A 51 9.72 -3.25 -21.60
C THR A 51 10.81 -2.23 -21.29
N ILE A 52 10.83 -1.72 -20.05
CA ILE A 52 11.77 -0.68 -19.60
C ILE A 52 12.95 -1.28 -18.81
N GLY A 53 12.90 -2.58 -18.48
CA GLY A 53 13.92 -3.27 -17.69
C GLY A 53 13.88 -2.95 -16.20
N LEU A 54 12.71 -2.53 -15.69
CA LEU A 54 12.50 -2.31 -14.26
C LEU A 54 12.19 -3.64 -13.57
N LYS A 55 12.78 -3.87 -12.38
CA LYS A 55 12.41 -5.03 -11.55
C LYS A 55 11.00 -4.85 -11.02
N ASP A 56 10.26 -5.95 -10.92
CA ASP A 56 8.89 -5.98 -10.39
C ASP A 56 8.79 -5.34 -9.00
N SER A 57 9.83 -5.44 -8.17
CA SER A 57 9.92 -4.79 -6.88
C SER A 57 9.87 -3.26 -6.96
N VAL A 58 10.54 -2.64 -7.94
CA VAL A 58 10.57 -1.18 -8.13
C VAL A 58 9.23 -0.69 -8.68
N THR A 59 8.67 -1.42 -9.65
CA THR A 59 7.35 -1.14 -10.23
C THR A 59 6.28 -1.19 -9.14
N ALA A 60 6.27 -2.23 -8.31
CA ALA A 60 5.33 -2.36 -7.20
C ALA A 60 5.46 -1.19 -6.20
N VAL A 61 6.68 -0.83 -5.81
CA VAL A 61 6.92 0.24 -4.82
C VAL A 61 6.47 1.62 -5.34
N VAL A 62 6.69 1.93 -6.62
CA VAL A 62 6.31 3.24 -7.21
C VAL A 62 4.80 3.35 -7.41
N PHE A 63 4.13 2.28 -7.85
CA PHE A 63 2.68 2.31 -8.07
C PHE A 63 1.88 2.18 -6.76
N VAL A 64 2.35 1.41 -5.77
CA VAL A 64 1.71 1.31 -4.45
C VAL A 64 1.77 2.65 -3.70
N ALA A 65 2.79 3.47 -3.93
CA ALA A 65 2.86 4.80 -3.35
C ALA A 65 1.69 5.71 -3.75
N LEU A 66 0.97 5.43 -4.85
CA LEU A 66 -0.24 6.17 -5.22
C LEU A 66 -1.40 5.97 -4.22
N ASP A 67 -1.43 4.88 -3.46
CA ASP A 67 -2.42 4.65 -2.39
C ASP A 67 -2.32 5.70 -1.26
N THR A 68 -1.16 6.37 -1.17
CA THR A 68 -0.97 7.54 -0.29
C THR A 68 -1.96 8.66 -0.61
N PHE A 69 -2.33 8.83 -1.89
CA PHE A 69 -3.30 9.86 -2.28
C PHE A 69 -4.71 9.52 -1.80
N ALA A 70 -5.10 8.25 -1.82
CA ALA A 70 -6.38 7.81 -1.26
C ALA A 70 -6.44 8.08 0.26
N SER A 71 -5.38 7.71 0.98
CA SER A 71 -5.25 7.96 2.42
C SER A 71 -5.21 9.45 2.77
N LYS A 72 -4.62 10.30 1.92
CA LYS A 72 -4.66 11.76 2.09
C LYS A 72 -6.08 12.30 1.90
N VAL A 73 -6.80 11.82 0.89
CA VAL A 73 -8.17 12.28 0.62
C VAL A 73 -9.09 11.91 1.78
N SER A 74 -9.00 10.70 2.32
CA SER A 74 -9.78 10.30 3.51
C SER A 74 -9.40 11.12 4.75
N ALA A 75 -8.12 11.45 4.93
CA ALA A 75 -7.67 12.30 6.04
C ALA A 75 -8.19 13.76 5.95
N VAL A 76 -8.36 14.31 4.74
CA VAL A 76 -8.81 15.70 4.53
C VAL A 76 -10.33 15.82 4.56
N GLN A 77 -11.04 14.77 4.14
CA GLN A 77 -12.51 14.76 4.08
C GLN A 77 -13.16 14.40 5.42
N ASP A 78 -12.41 13.77 6.33
CA ASP A 78 -12.89 13.44 7.67
C ASP A 78 -12.44 14.52 8.69
N THR A 79 -13.32 14.83 9.65
CA THR A 79 -13.06 15.86 10.67
C THR A 79 -11.97 15.44 11.66
N TYR A 80 -11.90 14.15 11.97
CA TYR A 80 -10.92 13.58 12.90
C TYR A 80 -9.79 12.82 12.19
N ALA A 81 -9.85 12.71 10.86
CA ALA A 81 -8.92 11.93 10.03
C ALA A 81 -8.84 10.43 10.38
N ASP A 82 -9.76 9.90 11.19
CA ASP A 82 -9.80 8.49 11.61
C ASP A 82 -10.02 7.55 10.43
N ALA A 83 -10.78 8.01 9.42
CA ALA A 83 -10.99 7.27 8.17
C ALA A 83 -9.67 6.94 7.45
N SER A 84 -8.63 7.76 7.60
CA SER A 84 -7.32 7.50 6.99
C SER A 84 -6.57 6.34 7.65
N ILE A 85 -6.73 6.16 8.96
CA ILE A 85 -6.15 5.04 9.71
C ILE A 85 -6.82 3.74 9.26
N GLY A 86 -8.14 3.75 9.10
CA GLY A 86 -8.90 2.63 8.55
C GLY A 86 -8.47 2.26 7.14
N ASN A 87 -8.25 3.25 6.27
CA ASN A 87 -7.78 3.02 4.90
C ASN A 87 -6.39 2.35 4.87
N VAL A 88 -5.42 2.92 5.58
CA VAL A 88 -4.03 2.42 5.61
C VAL A 88 -3.95 1.04 6.27
N THR A 89 -4.66 0.83 7.38
CA THR A 89 -4.62 -0.44 8.11
C THR A 89 -5.38 -1.52 7.34
N GLY A 90 -6.54 -1.17 6.77
CA GLY A 90 -7.37 -2.07 6.00
C GLY A 90 -6.69 -2.57 4.73
N SER A 91 -6.10 -1.68 3.91
CA SER A 91 -5.42 -2.08 2.68
C SER A 91 -4.21 -2.98 2.97
N ASN A 92 -3.41 -2.65 3.98
CA ASN A 92 -2.28 -3.47 4.40
C ASN A 92 -2.70 -4.83 4.97
N ALA A 93 -3.76 -4.88 5.78
CA ALA A 93 -4.29 -6.13 6.31
C ALA A 93 -4.76 -7.06 5.18
N VAL A 94 -5.49 -6.52 4.19
CA VAL A 94 -5.92 -7.30 3.02
C VAL A 94 -4.71 -7.77 2.21
N ASN A 95 -3.71 -6.92 1.97
CA ASN A 95 -2.50 -7.31 1.23
C ASN A 95 -1.74 -8.47 1.89
N VAL A 96 -1.57 -8.41 3.22
CA VAL A 96 -0.82 -9.43 3.97
C VAL A 96 -1.66 -10.69 4.16
N PHE A 97 -2.86 -10.57 4.71
CA PHE A 97 -3.67 -11.75 5.08
C PHE A 97 -4.38 -12.38 3.88
N LEU A 98 -5.01 -11.57 3.03
CA LEU A 98 -5.75 -12.08 1.88
C LEU A 98 -4.82 -12.31 0.67
N GLY A 99 -3.89 -11.39 0.41
CA GLY A 99 -2.94 -11.51 -0.69
C GLY A 99 -1.95 -12.65 -0.47
N ILE A 100 -1.00 -12.44 0.45
CA ILE A 100 0.06 -13.42 0.71
C ILE A 100 -0.47 -14.61 1.51
N GLY A 101 -1.20 -14.36 2.59
CA GLY A 101 -1.61 -15.38 3.56
C GLY A 101 -2.48 -16.49 2.96
N VAL A 102 -3.54 -16.14 2.22
CA VAL A 102 -4.40 -17.14 1.55
C VAL A 102 -3.63 -17.88 0.47
N ALA A 103 -2.89 -17.19 -0.39
CA ALA A 103 -2.12 -17.82 -1.47
C ALA A 103 -1.10 -18.83 -0.92
N TRP A 104 -0.33 -18.45 0.11
CA TRP A 104 0.65 -19.34 0.75
C TRP A 104 -0.02 -20.51 1.48
N SER A 105 -1.18 -20.29 2.11
CA SER A 105 -1.93 -21.36 2.77
C SER A 105 -2.41 -22.40 1.76
N ILE A 106 -2.98 -21.97 0.63
CA ILE A 106 -3.41 -22.85 -0.45
C ILE A 106 -2.21 -23.63 -1.02
N ALA A 107 -1.09 -22.94 -1.29
CA ALA A 107 0.12 -23.58 -1.80
C ALA A 107 0.69 -24.61 -0.82
N ALA A 108 0.76 -24.29 0.48
CA ALA A 108 1.24 -25.20 1.50
C ALA A 108 0.38 -26.47 1.60
N ILE A 109 -0.95 -26.34 1.57
CA ILE A 109 -1.87 -27.47 1.56
C ILE A 109 -1.65 -28.33 0.31
N TYR A 110 -1.60 -27.71 -0.86
CA TYR A 110 -1.40 -28.41 -2.13
C TYR A 110 -0.10 -29.23 -2.13
N TRP A 111 1.03 -28.63 -1.75
CA TRP A 111 2.31 -29.34 -1.72
C TRP A 111 2.36 -30.43 -0.66
N HIS A 112 1.73 -30.22 0.48
CA HIS A 112 1.58 -31.24 1.51
C HIS A 112 0.80 -32.46 1.00
N MET A 113 -0.29 -32.25 0.24
CA MET A 113 -1.03 -33.34 -0.41
C MET A 113 -0.20 -34.11 -1.44
N GLN A 114 0.80 -33.47 -2.05
CA GLN A 114 1.74 -34.09 -2.97
C GLN A 114 2.93 -34.78 -2.28
N GLY A 115 2.94 -34.81 -0.93
CA GLY A 115 4.05 -35.36 -0.14
C GLY A 115 5.35 -34.56 -0.26
N LYS A 116 5.27 -33.29 -0.68
CA LYS A 116 6.42 -32.39 -0.88
C LYS A 116 6.35 -31.22 0.10
N GLN A 117 7.51 -30.61 0.35
CA GLN A 117 7.57 -29.38 1.15
C GLN A 117 7.36 -28.15 0.27
N PHE A 118 6.59 -27.19 0.77
CA PHE A 118 6.48 -25.87 0.17
C PHE A 118 7.64 -25.01 0.66
N VAL A 119 8.60 -24.73 -0.23
CA VAL A 119 9.78 -23.91 0.07
C VAL A 119 9.63 -22.57 -0.67
N VAL A 120 9.81 -21.47 0.07
CA VAL A 120 9.77 -20.11 -0.47
C VAL A 120 11.12 -19.45 -0.20
N GLU A 121 11.77 -18.97 -1.26
CA GLU A 121 13.03 -18.23 -1.12
C GLU A 121 12.77 -16.85 -0.53
N ALA A 122 13.51 -16.48 0.53
CA ALA A 122 13.32 -15.21 1.22
C ALA A 122 13.78 -13.99 0.39
N GLY A 123 14.73 -14.16 -0.53
CA GLY A 123 15.28 -13.08 -1.35
C GLY A 123 15.70 -11.86 -0.51
N SER A 124 15.35 -10.66 -0.98
CA SER A 124 15.62 -9.37 -0.32
C SER A 124 14.64 -9.00 0.79
N LEU A 125 13.75 -9.92 1.17
CA LEU A 125 12.68 -9.65 2.14
C LEU A 125 13.25 -9.31 3.52
N ALA A 126 14.26 -10.05 3.98
CA ALA A 126 14.85 -9.86 5.31
C ALA A 126 15.46 -8.45 5.46
N PHE A 127 16.22 -8.01 4.47
CA PHE A 127 16.81 -6.68 4.41
C PHE A 127 15.73 -5.59 4.44
N SER A 128 14.75 -5.68 3.53
CA SER A 128 13.70 -4.68 3.38
C SER A 128 12.79 -4.59 4.61
N VAL A 129 12.41 -5.73 5.20
CA VAL A 129 11.60 -5.75 6.44
C VAL A 129 12.36 -5.12 7.59
N THR A 130 13.64 -5.45 7.76
CA THR A 130 14.45 -4.88 8.84
C THR A 130 14.60 -3.37 8.71
N LEU A 131 14.91 -2.89 7.51
CA LEU A 131 15.01 -1.45 7.23
C LEU A 131 13.67 -0.74 7.49
N TYR A 132 12.57 -1.31 7.02
CA TYR A 132 11.23 -0.79 7.26
C TYR A 132 10.92 -0.72 8.77
N THR A 133 11.24 -1.76 9.54
CA THR A 133 11.03 -1.78 10.99
C THR A 133 11.80 -0.67 11.70
N ILE A 134 13.07 -0.45 11.36
CA ILE A 134 13.87 0.65 11.93
C ILE A 134 13.21 2.00 11.64
N PHE A 135 12.83 2.24 10.39
CA PHE A 135 12.19 3.50 9.99
C PHE A 135 10.80 3.67 10.59
N ALA A 136 10.05 2.59 10.78
CA ALA A 136 8.78 2.60 11.49
C ALA A 136 8.96 3.01 12.95
N PHE A 137 9.99 2.52 13.65
CA PHE A 137 10.30 2.96 15.02
C PHE A 137 10.65 4.45 15.08
N LEU A 138 11.46 4.95 14.14
CA LEU A 138 11.74 6.39 14.04
C LEU A 138 10.46 7.18 13.77
N GLY A 139 9.61 6.70 12.85
CA GLY A 139 8.33 7.30 12.48
C GLY A 139 7.38 7.42 13.67
N VAL A 140 7.15 6.31 14.36
CA VAL A 140 6.31 6.24 15.57
C VAL A 140 6.88 7.12 16.67
N SER A 141 8.20 7.12 16.89
CA SER A 141 8.83 7.98 17.91
C SER A 141 8.57 9.46 17.64
N VAL A 142 8.66 9.90 16.37
CA VAL A 142 8.32 11.27 15.97
C VAL A 142 6.83 11.56 16.21
N LEU A 143 5.93 10.65 15.84
CA LEU A 143 4.49 10.84 16.08
C LEU A 143 4.17 10.95 17.59
N LEU A 144 4.76 10.08 18.41
CA LEU A 144 4.62 10.12 19.86
C LEU A 144 5.20 11.41 20.45
N TYR A 145 6.32 11.91 19.92
CA TYR A 145 6.87 13.20 20.33
C TYR A 145 5.92 14.36 19.98
N ARG A 146 5.29 14.32 18.81
CA ARG A 146 4.31 15.34 18.37
C ARG A 146 3.01 15.35 19.18
N ARG A 147 2.67 14.25 19.85
CA ARG A 147 1.54 14.17 20.81
C ARG A 147 1.76 15.04 22.06
N ARG A 148 2.98 15.50 22.33
CA ARG A 148 3.28 16.36 23.49
C ARG A 148 2.48 17.67 23.41
N ALA A 149 1.97 18.13 24.55
CA ALA A 149 1.09 19.29 24.66
C ALA A 149 1.66 20.58 24.04
N HIS A 150 2.99 20.74 24.00
CA HIS A 150 3.65 21.89 23.37
C HIS A 150 3.44 21.97 21.84
N ILE A 151 3.27 20.83 21.16
CA ILE A 151 3.03 20.78 19.69
C ILE A 151 1.54 20.56 19.42
N GLY A 152 0.90 19.68 20.19
CA GLY A 152 -0.55 19.53 20.23
C GLY A 152 -1.20 18.94 18.98
N GLY A 153 -0.49 18.14 18.17
CA GLY A 153 -1.10 17.52 17.00
C GLY A 153 -0.27 16.41 16.34
N GLU A 154 -0.85 15.21 16.25
CA GLU A 154 -0.30 14.04 15.55
C GLU A 154 -0.34 14.21 14.03
N LEU A 155 -1.50 14.60 13.52
CA LEU A 155 -1.76 14.95 12.14
C LEU A 155 -2.02 16.46 12.06
N GLY A 156 -1.43 17.14 11.08
CA GLY A 156 -1.58 18.60 10.96
C GLY A 156 -0.71 19.39 11.95
N GLY A 157 -1.29 20.36 12.67
CA GLY A 157 -0.60 21.24 13.62
C GLY A 157 0.05 22.48 12.99
N PRO A 158 0.88 23.23 13.76
CA PRO A 158 1.54 24.45 13.29
C PRO A 158 2.35 24.20 12.02
N ARG A 159 2.31 25.15 11.08
CA ARG A 159 2.87 24.99 9.73
C ARG A 159 4.32 24.50 9.72
N GLY A 160 5.17 25.03 10.59
CA GLY A 160 6.58 24.64 10.70
C GLY A 160 6.77 23.18 11.11
N HIS A 161 6.14 22.75 12.22
CA HIS A 161 6.23 21.37 12.70
C HIS A 161 5.63 20.38 11.69
N ARG A 162 4.51 20.72 11.08
CA ARG A 162 3.89 19.89 10.03
C ARG A 162 4.83 19.72 8.84
N LEU A 163 5.38 20.81 8.30
CA LEU A 163 6.26 20.74 7.13
C LEU A 163 7.55 19.97 7.43
N ALA A 164 8.19 20.23 8.57
CA ALA A 164 9.40 19.53 8.98
C ALA A 164 9.17 18.01 9.13
N THR A 165 8.09 17.61 9.79
CA THR A 165 7.78 16.20 10.03
C THR A 165 7.33 15.49 8.75
N SER A 166 6.57 16.16 7.87
CA SER A 166 6.25 15.63 6.53
C SER A 166 7.50 15.46 5.67
N ALA A 167 8.43 16.42 5.68
CA ALA A 167 9.68 16.30 4.93
C ALA A 167 10.54 15.14 5.45
N PHE A 168 10.60 14.95 6.78
CA PHE A 168 11.30 13.83 7.40
C PHE A 168 10.68 12.46 7.04
N PHE A 169 9.35 12.32 7.09
CA PHE A 169 8.72 11.06 6.68
C PHE A 169 8.88 10.77 5.18
N PHE A 170 8.84 11.82 4.35
CA PHE A 170 9.11 11.68 2.93
C PHE A 170 10.56 11.26 2.66
N SER A 171 11.53 11.79 3.42
CA SER A 171 12.93 11.37 3.28
C SER A 171 13.15 9.94 3.76
N LEU A 172 12.53 9.51 4.86
CA LEU A 172 12.56 8.10 5.30
C LEU A 172 11.98 7.16 4.23
N TRP A 173 10.85 7.54 3.64
CA TRP A 173 10.24 6.79 2.54
C TRP A 173 11.18 6.70 1.32
N PHE A 174 11.77 7.83 0.90
CA PHE A 174 12.71 7.84 -0.21
C PHE A 174 13.96 6.99 0.06
N LEU A 175 14.53 7.10 1.26
CA LEU A 175 15.69 6.29 1.67
C LEU A 175 15.36 4.80 1.71
N TYR A 176 14.15 4.44 2.14
CA TYR A 176 13.69 3.05 2.13
C TYR A 176 13.69 2.50 0.71
N ILE A 177 13.08 3.23 -0.23
CA ILE A 177 13.05 2.84 -1.64
C ILE A 177 14.47 2.73 -2.20
N LEU A 178 15.32 3.71 -1.92
CA LEU A 178 16.68 3.76 -2.43
C LEU A 178 17.49 2.55 -1.96
N PHE A 179 17.52 2.27 -0.65
CA PHE A 179 18.31 1.17 -0.11
C PHE A 179 17.76 -0.19 -0.48
N SER A 180 16.43 -0.39 -0.42
CA SER A 180 15.81 -1.63 -0.89
C SER A 180 16.05 -1.88 -2.38
N SER A 181 16.08 -0.82 -3.20
CA SER A 181 16.41 -0.96 -4.63
C SER A 181 17.89 -1.29 -4.83
N MET A 182 18.79 -0.60 -4.14
CA MET A 182 20.23 -0.86 -4.23
C MET A 182 20.59 -2.29 -3.85
N GLU A 183 19.98 -2.83 -2.78
CA GLU A 183 20.16 -4.22 -2.38
C GLU A 183 19.55 -5.17 -3.43
N ALA A 184 18.33 -4.88 -3.89
CA ALA A 184 17.68 -5.72 -4.89
C ALA A 184 18.47 -5.77 -6.21
N TYR A 185 19.18 -4.71 -6.59
CA TYR A 185 20.08 -4.65 -7.76
C TYR A 185 21.52 -5.09 -7.44
N CYS A 186 21.77 -5.69 -6.28
CA CYS A 186 23.08 -6.20 -5.85
C CYS A 186 24.19 -5.14 -5.82
N HIS A 187 23.84 -3.86 -5.60
CA HIS A 187 24.82 -2.79 -5.43
C HIS A 187 25.35 -2.72 -3.98
N ILE A 188 24.56 -3.23 -3.04
CA ILE A 188 24.94 -3.42 -1.64
C ILE A 188 24.60 -4.85 -1.24
N GLU A 189 25.43 -5.45 -0.39
CA GLU A 189 25.12 -6.76 0.19
C GLU A 189 24.07 -6.60 1.29
N GLY A 190 22.98 -7.35 1.17
CA GLY A 190 22.04 -7.58 2.24
C GLY A 190 22.63 -8.50 3.31
N PHE A 191 21.91 -8.67 4.41
CA PHE A 191 22.26 -9.55 5.52
C PHE A 191 21.19 -10.61 5.73
#